data_AF-A0A928HTP7-F1
#
_entry.id   AF-A0A928HTP7-F1
#
_cell.length_a   1.000
_cell.length_b   1.000
_cell.length_c   1.000
_cell.angle_alpha   90.00
_cell.angle_beta   90.00
_cell.angle_gamma   90.00
#
_symmetry.space_group_name_H-M   'P 1'
#
loop_
_entity.id
_entity.type
_entity.pdbx_description
1 polymer ?
#
loop_
_entity_poly.entity_id
_entity_poly.type
_entity_poly.pdbx_seq_one_letter_code
_entity_poly.pdbx_strand_id
1 'polypeptide(L)'
;MRKIATMENTPALGSPSRLSRWLGAEKHHNVTRSGRLMTTSVTWPLIIFNGLMPAFAATTALEEILLIQRPWFWSVGAMVMGMVAGLAMYLLLTYRPLARRSVVVLCGLPWLLLGVIVLLAFAQGILAGVGRFAVAALVVPAAGPLTTIGRWYVGAGFALLTSIPVILLASQAMAFYVVLMFTTTHSSMWYLAIVDELEEAQQIRAELAVVDERLRFSRDLHDVVGRWLAVISLTAETASELATRGDERTIAQTRRIQELADEARRDVHSLVAGYRQVDVQRELDGAAGLLRSVGAEVSISVRGTYGDDDAELFTAAIQEATTNILRHAAPTRVDIAVDHRCLIVTNDGVLEEGTPEAMQSIDGGHGLIGLAERARAAGGSLVHYCQGNSFVLQLDLKGTS
;
A
#
# COMPACT_ATOMS: atom_id res chain seq x y z
N MET A 1 45.00 18.63 1.09
CA MET A 1 44.04 18.76 -0.03
C MET A 1 42.74 18.03 0.29
N ARG A 2 41.70 18.81 0.62
CA ARG A 2 40.24 18.56 0.53
C ARG A 2 39.67 17.14 0.73
N LYS A 3 39.02 16.92 1.89
CA LYS A 3 37.58 16.62 2.11
C LYS A 3 37.38 15.77 3.38
N ILE A 4 37.38 16.41 4.56
CA ILE A 4 36.85 15.85 5.82
C ILE A 4 36.07 16.96 6.56
N ALA A 5 35.18 17.67 5.86
CA ALA A 5 34.40 18.73 6.48
C ALA A 5 33.02 18.82 5.82
N THR A 6 32.10 17.96 6.25
CA THR A 6 30.64 18.14 6.18
C THR A 6 29.96 16.97 6.90
N MET A 7 30.09 16.90 8.23
CA MET A 7 29.24 16.02 9.05
C MET A 7 29.04 16.56 10.47
N GLU A 8 29.01 17.88 10.61
CA GLU A 8 28.91 18.56 11.91
C GLU A 8 27.66 19.45 11.98
N ASN A 9 26.49 18.87 11.69
CA ASN A 9 25.22 19.57 11.91
C ASN A 9 24.04 18.63 12.24
N THR A 10 24.30 17.51 12.91
CA THR A 10 23.27 16.75 13.61
C THR A 10 23.01 17.41 14.97
N PRO A 11 21.82 18.00 15.22
CA PRO A 11 21.51 18.56 16.52
C PRO A 11 21.46 17.45 17.57
N ALA A 12 22.12 17.65 18.71
CA ALA A 12 22.12 16.73 19.84
C ALA A 12 20.69 16.55 20.39
N LEU A 13 20.04 15.45 20.01
CA LEU A 13 18.66 15.12 20.40
C LEU A 13 18.63 14.49 21.80
N GLY A 14 18.69 15.33 22.84
CA GLY A 14 18.73 14.91 24.25
C GLY A 14 17.40 14.53 24.91
N SER A 15 16.28 14.34 24.17
CA SER A 15 15.06 13.82 24.78
C SER A 15 14.13 13.06 23.82
N PRO A 16 13.45 11.98 24.26
CA PRO A 16 12.59 11.15 23.40
C PRO A 16 11.46 11.95 22.70
N SER A 17 10.97 13.00 23.34
CA SER A 17 9.89 13.87 22.83
C SER A 17 10.34 14.87 21.76
N ARG A 18 11.64 15.12 21.63
CA ARG A 18 12.21 15.91 20.51
C ARG A 18 12.54 15.03 19.32
N LEU A 19 12.95 13.78 19.57
CA LEU A 19 13.23 12.80 18.52
C LEU A 19 11.95 12.38 17.78
N SER A 20 10.83 12.18 18.50
CA SER A 20 9.52 11.92 17.86
C SER A 20 9.00 13.13 17.07
N ARG A 21 9.18 14.36 17.58
CA ARG A 21 8.82 15.59 16.88
C ARG A 21 9.68 15.82 15.64
N TRP A 22 10.98 15.58 15.74
CA TRP A 22 11.90 15.71 14.61
C TRP A 22 11.60 14.63 13.55
N LEU A 23 11.39 13.37 13.94
CA LEU A 23 10.99 12.31 13.01
C LEU A 23 9.63 12.59 12.35
N GLY A 24 8.65 13.10 13.10
CA GLY A 24 7.35 13.52 12.55
C GLY A 24 7.48 14.68 11.56
N ALA A 25 8.28 15.70 11.88
CA ALA A 25 8.55 16.83 11.01
C ALA A 25 9.33 16.42 9.75
N GLU A 26 10.34 15.55 9.88
CA GLU A 26 11.14 15.02 8.77
C GLU A 26 10.29 14.13 7.85
N LYS A 27 9.38 13.32 8.42
CA LYS A 27 8.47 12.45 7.65
C LYS A 27 7.40 13.26 6.92
N HIS A 28 6.77 14.24 7.58
CA HIS A 28 5.87 15.19 6.91
C HIS A 28 6.59 16.02 5.85
N HIS A 29 7.81 16.48 6.11
CA HIS A 29 8.62 17.22 5.15
C HIS A 29 8.97 16.35 3.94
N ASN A 30 9.36 15.08 4.13
CA ASN A 30 9.68 14.17 3.04
C ASN A 30 8.43 13.72 2.25
N VAL A 31 7.29 13.48 2.89
CA VAL A 31 6.02 13.16 2.20
C VAL A 31 5.56 14.35 1.37
N THR A 32 5.46 15.55 1.97
CA THR A 32 5.05 16.76 1.24
C THR A 32 6.06 17.19 0.19
N ARG A 33 7.36 16.93 0.37
CA ARG A 33 8.41 17.18 -0.65
C ARG A 33 8.36 16.14 -1.76
N SER A 34 8.08 14.87 -1.47
CA SER A 34 7.92 13.83 -2.50
C SER A 34 6.65 14.07 -3.32
N GLY A 35 5.54 14.46 -2.67
CA GLY A 35 4.29 14.87 -3.32
C GLY A 35 4.48 16.13 -4.17
N ARG A 36 5.18 17.15 -3.66
CA ARG A 36 5.54 18.36 -4.46
C ARG A 36 6.48 18.07 -5.63
N LEU A 37 7.49 17.22 -5.45
CA LEU A 37 8.42 16.81 -6.51
C LEU A 37 7.73 15.90 -7.55
N MET A 38 6.77 15.06 -7.12
CA MET A 38 5.98 14.19 -8.01
C MET A 38 4.86 14.92 -8.75
N THR A 39 4.25 15.95 -8.15
CA THR A 39 3.32 16.84 -8.83
C THR A 39 4.09 17.69 -9.82
N THR A 40 5.15 18.40 -9.41
CA THR A 40 5.97 19.20 -10.34
C THR A 40 6.57 18.41 -11.51
N SER A 41 7.02 17.17 -11.29
CA SER A 41 7.56 16.33 -12.38
C SER A 41 6.54 15.87 -13.42
N VAL A 42 5.24 15.89 -13.09
CA VAL A 42 4.16 15.52 -14.03
C VAL A 42 3.45 16.74 -14.60
N THR A 43 3.33 17.81 -13.81
CA THR A 43 2.62 19.01 -14.21
C THR A 43 3.38 19.84 -15.23
N TRP A 44 4.70 20.02 -15.07
CA TRP A 44 5.49 20.79 -16.03
C TRP A 44 5.50 20.17 -17.43
N PRO A 45 5.72 18.85 -17.61
CA PRO A 45 5.63 18.25 -18.93
C PRO A 45 4.23 18.35 -19.54
N LEU A 46 3.17 18.19 -18.75
CA LEU A 46 1.79 18.40 -19.22
C LEU A 46 1.55 19.85 -19.65
N ILE A 47 1.99 20.83 -18.86
CA ILE A 47 1.85 22.26 -19.17
C ILE A 47 2.67 22.64 -20.43
N ILE A 48 3.91 22.17 -20.52
CA ILE A 48 4.81 22.39 -21.66
C ILE A 48 4.21 21.76 -22.92
N PHE A 49 3.79 20.50 -22.84
CA PHE A 49 3.20 19.78 -23.97
C PHE A 49 1.85 20.37 -24.42
N ASN A 50 0.96 20.70 -23.47
CA ASN A 50 -0.33 21.34 -23.75
C ASN A 50 -0.20 22.79 -24.23
N GLY A 51 0.90 23.50 -23.93
CA GLY A 51 1.12 24.87 -24.38
C GLY A 51 1.80 24.98 -25.75
N LEU A 52 2.81 24.14 -26.01
CA LEU A 52 3.62 24.21 -27.24
C LEU A 52 2.88 23.74 -28.49
N MET A 53 2.05 22.70 -28.38
CA MET A 53 1.37 22.11 -29.54
C MET A 53 0.26 23.01 -30.12
N PRO A 54 -0.62 23.65 -29.32
CA PRO A 54 -1.58 24.63 -29.84
C PRO A 54 -0.90 25.86 -30.44
N ALA A 55 0.21 26.32 -29.84
CA ALA A 55 1.01 27.40 -30.40
C ALA A 55 1.55 27.02 -31.79
N PHE A 56 2.06 25.79 -31.95
CA PHE A 56 2.50 25.27 -33.24
C PHE A 56 1.35 25.16 -34.25
N ALA A 57 0.20 24.61 -33.85
CA ALA A 57 -0.98 24.51 -34.72
C ALA A 57 -1.51 25.90 -35.16
N ALA A 58 -1.46 26.89 -34.27
CA ALA A 58 -1.80 28.27 -34.58
C ALA A 58 -0.81 28.88 -35.59
N THR A 59 0.49 28.60 -35.48
CA THR A 59 1.48 29.05 -36.47
C THR A 59 1.25 28.43 -37.84
N THR A 60 0.92 27.13 -37.92
CA THR A 60 0.62 26.48 -39.21
C THR A 60 -0.65 27.03 -39.85
N ALA A 61 -1.68 27.32 -39.07
CA ALA A 61 -2.92 27.93 -39.58
C ALA A 61 -2.67 29.38 -40.06
N LEU A 62 -1.85 30.14 -39.34
CA LEU A 62 -1.48 31.51 -39.72
C LEU A 62 -0.67 31.53 -41.02
N GLU A 63 0.26 30.60 -41.21
CA GLU A 63 1.06 30.48 -42.45
C GLU A 63 0.20 30.13 -43.67
N GLU A 64 -0.82 29.28 -43.48
CA GLU A 64 -1.78 28.90 -44.53
C GLU A 64 -2.66 30.09 -44.94
N ILE A 65 -3.07 30.93 -43.97
CA ILE A 65 -3.79 32.19 -44.21
C ILE A 65 -2.90 33.19 -44.97
N LEU A 66 -1.60 33.23 -44.66
CA LEU A 66 -0.63 34.13 -45.29
C LEU A 66 -0.08 33.63 -46.63
N LEU A 67 -0.54 32.46 -47.12
CA LEU A 67 -0.08 31.83 -48.38
C LEU A 67 1.44 31.58 -48.43
N ILE A 68 2.10 31.43 -47.27
CA ILE A 68 3.55 31.18 -47.19
C ILE A 68 3.79 29.69 -47.50
N GLN A 69 4.41 29.41 -48.65
CA GLN A 69 4.71 28.04 -49.10
C GLN A 69 5.92 27.46 -48.34
N ARG A 70 5.69 26.84 -47.18
CA ARG A 70 6.66 25.93 -46.57
C ARG A 70 6.52 24.50 -47.10
N PRO A 71 7.60 23.72 -47.17
CA PRO A 71 7.51 22.31 -47.54
C PRO A 71 6.65 21.54 -46.52
N TRP A 72 5.57 20.93 -46.98
CA TRP A 72 4.57 20.22 -46.18
C TRP A 72 5.14 19.14 -45.24
N PHE A 73 6.31 18.59 -45.55
CA PHE A 73 6.95 17.53 -44.75
C PHE A 73 7.42 18.00 -43.36
N TRP A 74 7.71 19.30 -43.17
CA TRP A 74 8.08 19.83 -41.86
C TRP A 74 6.90 19.86 -40.88
N SER A 75 5.71 20.25 -41.38
CA SER A 75 4.48 20.29 -40.59
C SER A 75 4.03 18.90 -40.19
N VAL A 76 4.13 17.92 -41.11
CA VAL A 76 3.83 16.51 -40.84
C VAL A 76 4.81 15.93 -39.83
N GLY A 77 6.12 16.20 -39.97
CA GLY A 77 7.14 15.73 -39.03
C GLY A 77 6.93 16.23 -37.60
N ALA A 78 6.56 17.50 -37.43
CA ALA A 78 6.24 18.07 -36.12
C ALA A 78 4.98 17.45 -35.50
N MET A 79 3.95 17.21 -36.30
CA MET A 79 2.71 16.56 -35.83
C MET A 79 2.96 15.12 -35.37
N VAL A 80 3.75 14.35 -36.13
CA VAL A 80 4.15 12.98 -35.77
C VAL A 80 4.99 12.97 -34.50
N MET A 81 5.96 13.88 -34.34
CA MET A 81 6.73 14.00 -33.10
C MET A 81 5.84 14.35 -31.89
N GLY A 82 4.87 15.24 -32.06
CA GLY A 82 3.89 15.57 -31.03
C GLY A 82 3.07 14.34 -30.61
N MET A 83 2.55 13.57 -31.56
CA MET A 83 1.83 12.32 -31.28
C MET A 83 2.72 11.28 -30.56
N VAL A 84 3.97 11.10 -31.00
CA VAL A 84 4.90 10.16 -30.37
C VAL A 84 5.28 10.59 -28.96
N ALA A 85 5.51 11.90 -28.73
CA ALA A 85 5.79 12.44 -27.40
C ALA A 85 4.57 12.32 -26.48
N GLY A 86 3.35 12.54 -26.98
CA GLY A 86 2.11 12.33 -26.25
C GLY A 86 1.89 10.86 -25.88
N LEU A 87 2.17 9.94 -26.81
CA LEU A 87 2.10 8.49 -26.57
C LEU A 87 3.17 8.02 -25.57
N ALA A 88 4.40 8.54 -25.67
CA ALA A 88 5.46 8.24 -24.72
C ALA A 88 5.10 8.75 -23.31
N MET A 89 4.54 9.96 -23.21
CA MET A 89 4.02 10.50 -21.95
C MET A 89 2.87 9.64 -21.39
N TYR A 90 1.94 9.21 -22.24
CA TYR A 90 0.86 8.29 -21.89
C TYR A 90 1.41 6.98 -21.30
N LEU A 91 2.39 6.36 -21.95
CA LEU A 91 3.01 5.12 -21.49
C LEU A 91 3.80 5.30 -20.18
N LEU A 92 4.54 6.40 -20.04
CA LEU A 92 5.30 6.73 -18.82
C LEU A 92 4.39 6.96 -17.61
N LEU A 93 3.22 7.56 -17.80
CA LEU A 93 2.27 7.83 -16.73
C LEU A 93 1.40 6.62 -16.37
N THR A 94 1.24 5.65 -17.29
CA THR A 94 0.44 4.42 -17.07
C THR A 94 1.12 3.39 -16.16
N TYR A 95 2.43 3.53 -15.93
CA TYR A 95 3.23 2.70 -15.01
C TYR A 95 3.03 3.02 -13.51
N ARG A 96 2.23 4.04 -13.17
CA ARG A 96 1.93 4.49 -11.80
C ARG A 96 0.57 3.93 -11.31
N PRO A 97 0.27 3.94 -9.99
CA PRO A 97 -0.90 3.24 -9.42
C PRO A 97 -2.24 3.60 -10.08
N LEU A 98 -3.22 2.69 -9.93
CA LEU A 98 -4.51 2.68 -10.65
C LEU A 98 -5.24 4.03 -10.68
N ALA A 99 -5.24 4.81 -9.59
CA ALA A 99 -5.90 6.11 -9.51
C ALA A 99 -5.34 7.14 -10.52
N ARG A 100 -4.07 7.00 -10.91
CA ARG A 100 -3.40 7.89 -11.87
C ARG A 100 -3.67 7.54 -13.33
N ARG A 101 -4.17 6.32 -13.61
CA ARG A 101 -4.55 5.90 -14.98
C ARG A 101 -5.77 6.67 -15.49
N SER A 102 -6.72 6.99 -14.62
CA SER A 102 -7.93 7.75 -14.95
C SER A 102 -7.60 9.15 -15.47
N VAL A 103 -6.61 9.81 -14.86
CA VAL A 103 -6.12 11.14 -15.24
C VAL A 103 -5.46 11.11 -16.63
N VAL A 104 -4.71 10.05 -16.93
CA VAL A 104 -4.04 9.86 -18.22
C VAL A 104 -5.05 9.58 -19.34
N VAL A 105 -6.10 8.82 -19.06
CA VAL A 105 -7.18 8.58 -20.03
C VAL A 105 -7.98 9.87 -20.27
N LEU A 106 -8.34 10.63 -19.22
CA LEU A 106 -9.02 11.92 -19.36
C LEU A 106 -8.21 12.94 -20.17
N CYS A 107 -6.89 12.96 -20.00
CA CYS A 107 -6.01 13.89 -20.72
C CYS A 107 -5.63 13.40 -22.13
N GLY A 108 -5.49 12.09 -22.36
CA GLY A 108 -4.97 11.52 -23.62
C GLY A 108 -6.02 11.28 -24.71
N LEU A 109 -7.26 10.96 -24.34
CA LEU A 109 -8.35 10.70 -25.28
C LEU A 109 -8.73 11.93 -26.14
N PRO A 110 -8.75 13.17 -25.59
CA PRO A 110 -8.92 14.39 -26.38
C PRO A 110 -7.84 14.58 -27.47
N TRP A 111 -6.59 14.14 -27.23
CA TRP A 111 -5.50 14.27 -28.20
C TRP A 111 -5.68 13.35 -29.41
N LEU A 112 -6.17 12.13 -29.20
CA LEU A 112 -6.51 11.22 -30.31
C LEU A 112 -7.64 11.80 -31.17
N LEU A 113 -8.66 12.39 -30.53
CA LEU A 113 -9.75 13.06 -31.21
C LEU A 113 -9.27 14.30 -32.00
N LEU A 114 -8.36 15.10 -31.44
CA LEU A 114 -7.76 16.22 -32.16
C LEU A 114 -6.97 15.76 -33.38
N GLY A 115 -6.12 14.74 -33.24
CA GLY A 115 -5.34 14.20 -34.35
C GLY A 115 -6.24 13.78 -35.53
N VAL A 116 -7.39 13.17 -35.23
CA VAL A 116 -8.41 12.82 -36.22
C VAL A 116 -9.05 14.06 -36.84
N ILE A 117 -9.44 15.05 -36.04
CA ILE A 117 -10.05 16.30 -36.54
C ILE A 117 -9.10 17.07 -37.46
N VAL A 118 -7.82 17.18 -37.09
CA VAL A 118 -6.79 17.85 -37.89
C VAL A 118 -6.53 17.09 -39.19
N LEU A 119 -6.46 15.74 -39.13
CA LEU A 119 -6.30 14.91 -40.33
C LEU A 119 -7.47 15.06 -41.29
N LEU A 120 -8.71 15.11 -40.77
CA LEU A 120 -9.92 15.31 -41.56
C LEU A 120 -9.96 16.72 -42.17
N ALA A 121 -9.62 17.76 -41.43
CA ALA A 121 -9.52 19.13 -41.94
C ALA A 121 -8.47 19.25 -43.05
N PHE A 122 -7.32 18.59 -42.89
CA PHE A 122 -6.27 18.55 -43.90
C PHE A 122 -6.70 17.79 -45.17
N ALA A 123 -7.37 16.64 -45.02
CA ALA A 123 -7.93 15.89 -46.15
C ALA A 123 -8.99 16.69 -46.92
N GLN A 124 -9.84 17.45 -46.22
CA GLN A 124 -10.81 18.37 -46.81
C GLN A 124 -10.12 19.51 -47.58
N GLY A 125 -9.05 20.08 -47.04
CA GLY A 125 -8.25 21.11 -47.70
C GLY A 125 -7.63 20.62 -49.02
N ILE A 126 -7.07 19.41 -49.04
CA ILE A 126 -6.52 18.79 -50.26
C ILE A 126 -7.63 18.56 -51.29
N LEU A 127 -8.77 17.99 -50.88
CA LEU A 127 -9.88 17.69 -51.79
C LEU A 127 -10.47 18.97 -52.41
N ALA A 128 -10.63 20.03 -51.61
CA ALA A 128 -11.05 21.34 -52.08
C ALA A 128 -10.01 21.96 -53.02
N GLY A 129 -8.71 21.81 -52.74
CA GLY A 129 -7.61 22.25 -53.60
C GLY A 129 -7.62 21.58 -54.97
N VAL A 130 -7.77 20.25 -55.01
CA VAL A 130 -7.89 19.48 -56.26
C VAL A 130 -9.15 19.88 -57.03
N GLY A 131 -10.28 20.05 -56.34
CA GLY A 131 -11.52 20.54 -56.94
C GLY A 131 -11.39 21.93 -57.58
N ARG A 132 -10.66 22.85 -56.93
CA ARG A 132 -10.35 24.19 -57.47
C ARG A 132 -9.53 24.12 -58.76
N PHE A 133 -8.50 23.27 -58.80
CA PHE A 133 -7.71 23.05 -60.00
C PHE A 133 -8.52 22.41 -61.13
N ALA A 134 -9.38 21.44 -60.81
CA ALA A 134 -10.23 20.77 -61.79
C ALA A 134 -11.28 21.71 -62.39
N VAL A 135 -11.96 22.54 -61.59
CA VAL A 135 -12.95 23.52 -62.07
C VAL A 135 -12.26 24.64 -62.86
N ALA A 136 -11.12 25.14 -62.39
CA ALA A 136 -10.32 26.12 -63.14
C ALA A 136 -9.86 25.57 -64.50
N ALA A 137 -9.51 24.28 -64.56
CA ALA A 137 -9.14 23.58 -65.80
C ALA A 137 -10.36 23.30 -66.70
N LEU A 138 -11.53 22.97 -66.15
CA LEU A 138 -12.74 22.64 -66.92
C LEU A 138 -13.45 23.86 -67.52
N VAL A 139 -13.40 25.01 -66.84
CA VAL A 139 -13.89 26.30 -67.36
C VAL A 139 -12.97 26.85 -68.48
N VAL A 140 -11.87 26.16 -68.79
CA VAL A 140 -11.00 26.45 -69.94
C VAL A 140 -11.41 25.57 -71.13
N PRO A 141 -12.26 26.11 -72.02
CA PRO A 141 -11.77 26.25 -73.40
C PRO A 141 -12.09 27.64 -74.01
N ALA A 142 -11.06 28.23 -74.64
CA ALA A 142 -11.13 29.22 -75.72
C ALA A 142 -11.88 30.56 -75.47
N ALA A 143 -11.21 31.58 -74.90
CA ALA A 143 -11.51 32.99 -75.17
C ALA A 143 -10.28 33.87 -74.83
N GLY A 144 -10.11 35.00 -75.56
CA GLY A 144 -8.89 35.83 -75.60
C GLY A 144 -8.45 36.54 -74.32
N PRO A 145 -7.40 37.40 -74.37
CA PRO A 145 -6.69 37.94 -73.20
C PRO A 145 -7.55 38.76 -72.23
N LEU A 146 -8.57 39.49 -72.71
CA LEU A 146 -9.52 40.22 -71.85
C LEU A 146 -10.42 39.31 -71.00
N THR A 147 -10.70 38.09 -71.46
CA THR A 147 -11.42 37.09 -70.64
C THR A 147 -10.51 36.45 -69.58
N THR A 148 -9.19 36.55 -69.74
CA THR A 148 -8.22 35.93 -68.83
C THR A 148 -8.20 36.64 -67.48
N ILE A 149 -8.31 37.98 -67.45
CA ILE A 149 -8.36 38.77 -66.21
C ILE A 149 -9.66 38.48 -65.43
N GLY A 150 -10.82 38.50 -66.11
CA GLY A 150 -12.10 38.14 -65.48
C GLY A 150 -12.11 36.72 -64.89
N ARG A 151 -11.41 35.79 -65.53
CA ARG A 151 -11.27 34.40 -65.06
C ARG A 151 -10.43 34.28 -63.78
N TRP A 152 -9.39 35.09 -63.62
CA TRP A 152 -8.64 35.17 -62.37
C TRP A 152 -9.52 35.67 -61.22
N TYR A 153 -10.36 36.68 -61.46
CA TYR A 153 -11.30 37.19 -60.45
C TYR A 153 -12.39 36.17 -60.08
N VAL A 154 -12.96 35.45 -61.06
CA VAL A 154 -13.96 34.39 -60.80
C VAL A 154 -13.35 33.20 -60.05
N GLY A 155 -12.16 32.75 -60.46
CA GLY A 155 -11.43 31.67 -59.79
C GLY A 155 -11.02 32.05 -58.36
N ALA A 156 -10.53 33.28 -58.17
CA ALA A 156 -10.22 33.81 -56.84
C ALA A 156 -11.48 33.94 -55.97
N GLY A 157 -12.60 34.44 -56.51
CA GLY A 157 -13.87 34.55 -55.79
C GLY A 157 -14.43 33.19 -55.35
N PHE A 158 -14.39 32.18 -56.22
CA PHE A 158 -14.82 30.82 -55.91
C PHE A 158 -13.89 30.13 -54.89
N ALA A 159 -12.58 30.34 -55.00
CA ALA A 159 -11.62 29.86 -54.00
C ALA A 159 -11.86 30.50 -52.63
N LEU A 160 -12.14 31.81 -52.57
CA LEU A 160 -12.48 32.52 -51.34
C LEU A 160 -13.79 32.00 -50.73
N LEU A 161 -14.84 31.85 -51.56
CA LEU A 161 -16.16 31.38 -51.14
C LEU A 161 -16.11 29.96 -50.56
N THR A 162 -15.27 29.09 -51.11
CA THR A 162 -15.10 27.71 -50.62
C THR A 162 -14.14 27.59 -49.43
N SER A 163 -13.17 28.51 -49.29
CA SER A 163 -12.22 28.51 -48.16
C SER A 163 -12.83 29.05 -46.87
N ILE A 164 -13.65 30.10 -46.93
CA ILE A 164 -14.18 30.78 -45.72
C ILE A 164 -14.90 29.80 -44.77
N PRO A 165 -15.85 28.94 -45.22
CA PRO A 165 -16.54 28.01 -44.33
C PRO A 165 -15.60 27.00 -43.66
N VAL A 166 -14.58 26.54 -44.39
CA VAL A 166 -13.58 25.59 -43.87
C VAL A 166 -12.72 26.25 -42.79
N ILE A 167 -12.27 27.49 -43.02
CA ILE A 167 -11.49 28.26 -42.04
C ILE A 167 -12.32 28.55 -40.78
N LEU A 168 -13.59 28.93 -40.93
CA LEU A 168 -14.50 29.16 -39.80
C LEU A 168 -14.79 27.89 -39.01
N LEU A 169 -14.96 26.75 -39.67
CA LEU A 169 -15.17 25.47 -39.00
C LEU A 169 -13.90 25.03 -38.26
N ALA A 170 -12.73 25.18 -38.88
CA ALA A 170 -11.45 24.87 -38.26
C ALA A 170 -11.15 25.76 -37.05
N SER A 171 -11.47 27.06 -37.11
CA SER A 171 -11.29 27.98 -35.99
C SER A 171 -12.24 27.68 -34.83
N GLN A 172 -13.50 27.30 -35.10
CA GLN A 172 -14.44 26.84 -34.07
C GLN A 172 -13.99 25.52 -33.43
N ALA A 173 -13.52 24.56 -34.22
CA ALA A 173 -12.98 23.30 -33.71
C ALA A 173 -11.74 23.54 -32.83
N MET A 174 -10.85 24.46 -33.24
CA MET A 174 -9.70 24.85 -32.45
C MET A 174 -10.11 25.53 -31.14
N ALA A 175 -11.05 26.46 -31.16
CA ALA A 175 -11.55 27.13 -29.97
C ALA A 175 -12.20 26.14 -28.98
N PHE A 176 -13.04 25.23 -29.48
CA PHE A 176 -13.63 24.15 -28.69
C PHE A 176 -12.55 23.25 -28.07
N TYR A 177 -11.51 22.93 -28.85
CA TYR A 177 -10.40 22.10 -28.37
C TYR A 177 -9.60 22.77 -27.25
N VAL A 178 -9.30 24.07 -27.36
CA VAL A 178 -8.59 24.82 -26.32
C VAL A 178 -9.38 24.81 -25.01
N VAL A 179 -10.71 24.99 -25.08
CA VAL A 179 -11.59 24.92 -23.91
C VAL A 179 -11.61 23.51 -23.31
N LEU A 180 -11.73 22.48 -24.15
CA LEU A 180 -11.69 21.09 -23.71
C LEU A 180 -10.37 20.76 -23.01
N MET A 181 -9.23 21.18 -23.57
CA MET A 181 -7.91 20.97 -22.97
C MET A 181 -7.73 21.68 -21.63
N PHE A 182 -8.19 22.92 -21.55
CA PHE A 182 -8.11 23.69 -20.31
C PHE A 182 -8.94 23.01 -19.21
N THR A 183 -10.17 22.61 -19.53
CA THR A 183 -11.06 21.92 -18.58
C THR A 183 -10.56 20.54 -18.17
N THR A 184 -10.04 19.72 -19.09
CA THR A 184 -9.49 18.39 -18.75
C THR A 184 -8.20 18.49 -17.93
N THR A 185 -7.33 19.46 -18.23
CA THR A 185 -6.11 19.69 -17.45
C THR A 185 -6.43 20.21 -16.06
N HIS A 186 -7.34 21.19 -15.95
CA HIS A 186 -7.77 21.75 -14.68
C HIS A 186 -8.46 20.71 -13.79
N SER A 187 -9.39 19.92 -14.36
CA SER A 187 -10.08 18.84 -13.63
C SER A 187 -9.12 17.73 -13.21
N SER A 188 -8.14 17.39 -14.04
CA SER A 188 -7.07 16.43 -13.71
C SER A 188 -6.21 16.90 -12.54
N MET A 189 -5.82 18.17 -12.54
CA MET A 189 -5.06 18.79 -11.46
C MET A 189 -5.85 18.80 -10.15
N TRP A 190 -7.12 19.18 -10.23
CA TRP A 190 -8.03 19.16 -9.08
C TRP A 190 -8.23 17.75 -8.54
N TYR A 191 -8.39 16.75 -9.41
CA TYR A 191 -8.53 15.35 -9.01
C TYR A 191 -7.29 14.85 -8.27
N LEU A 192 -6.08 15.15 -8.78
CA LEU A 192 -4.84 14.78 -8.10
C LEU A 192 -4.71 15.44 -6.72
N ALA A 193 -5.09 16.71 -6.59
CA ALA A 193 -5.08 17.39 -5.30
C ALA A 193 -6.03 16.74 -4.29
N ILE A 194 -7.22 16.31 -4.72
CA ILE A 194 -8.16 15.57 -3.85
C ILE A 194 -7.58 14.21 -3.43
N VAL A 195 -6.94 13.49 -4.35
CA VAL A 195 -6.33 12.20 -4.03
C VAL A 195 -5.24 12.37 -2.99
N ASP A 196 -4.37 13.38 -3.14
CA ASP A 196 -3.32 13.70 -2.17
C ASP A 196 -3.93 14.06 -0.80
N GLU A 197 -4.97 14.89 -0.76
CA GLU A 197 -5.68 15.25 0.47
C GLU A 197 -6.37 14.04 1.14
N LEU A 198 -6.91 13.12 0.34
CA LEU A 198 -7.51 11.88 0.83
C LEU A 198 -6.45 10.96 1.44
N GLU A 199 -5.29 10.82 0.80
CA GLU A 199 -4.16 10.03 1.34
C GLU A 199 -3.68 10.62 2.68
N GLU A 200 -3.53 11.94 2.77
CA GLU A 200 -3.17 12.62 4.02
C GLU A 200 -4.24 12.38 5.11
N ALA A 201 -5.53 12.51 4.77
CA ALA A 201 -6.62 12.28 5.70
C ALA A 201 -6.69 10.81 6.18
N GLN A 202 -6.43 9.84 5.30
CA GLN A 202 -6.37 8.42 5.66
C GLN A 202 -5.19 8.14 6.60
N GLN A 203 -4.05 8.76 6.36
CA GLN A 203 -2.89 8.62 7.25
C GLN A 203 -3.17 9.21 8.64
N ILE A 204 -3.77 10.40 8.71
CA ILE A 204 -4.19 11.01 9.99
C ILE A 204 -5.21 10.12 10.70
N ARG A 205 -6.18 9.55 9.99
CA ARG A 205 -7.14 8.60 10.57
C ARG A 205 -6.48 7.36 11.14
N ALA A 206 -5.50 6.79 10.44
CA ALA A 206 -4.74 5.65 10.93
C ALA A 206 -3.94 5.99 12.20
N GLU A 207 -3.31 7.16 12.24
CA GLU A 207 -2.58 7.64 13.42
C GLU A 207 -3.52 7.88 14.62
N LEU A 208 -4.69 8.49 14.38
CA LEU A 208 -5.73 8.67 15.39
C LEU A 208 -6.27 7.34 15.92
N ALA A 209 -6.51 6.37 15.04
CA ALA A 209 -6.96 5.04 15.44
C ALA A 209 -5.96 4.36 16.38
N VAL A 210 -4.65 4.49 16.11
CA VAL A 210 -3.59 3.97 17.01
C VAL A 210 -3.59 4.69 18.36
N VAL A 211 -3.82 6.00 18.39
CA VAL A 211 -3.89 6.76 19.65
C VAL A 211 -5.13 6.38 20.45
N ASP A 212 -6.28 6.26 19.80
CA ASP A 212 -7.54 5.87 20.45
C ASP A 212 -7.43 4.46 21.04
N GLU A 213 -6.80 3.54 20.30
CA GLU A 213 -6.49 2.19 20.76
C GLU A 213 -5.60 2.19 22.02
N ARG A 214 -4.54 3.01 22.03
CA ARG A 214 -3.67 3.16 23.20
C ARG A 214 -4.40 3.73 24.42
N LEU A 215 -5.30 4.68 24.21
CA LEU A 215 -6.11 5.27 25.28
C LEU A 215 -7.11 4.24 25.84
N ARG A 216 -7.74 3.45 24.97
CA ARG A 216 -8.61 2.34 25.38
C ARG A 216 -7.84 1.31 26.19
N PHE A 217 -6.69 0.85 25.70
CA PHE A 217 -5.82 -0.07 26.43
C PHE A 217 -5.40 0.47 27.80
N SER A 218 -5.03 1.76 27.89
CA SER A 218 -4.68 2.37 29.17
C SER A 218 -5.86 2.43 30.14
N ARG A 219 -7.09 2.64 29.65
CA ARG A 219 -8.30 2.64 30.47
C ARG A 219 -8.61 1.23 30.98
N ASP A 220 -8.58 0.23 30.11
CA ASP A 220 -8.81 -1.17 30.49
C ASP A 220 -7.78 -1.64 31.53
N LEU A 221 -6.50 -1.29 31.34
CA LEU A 221 -5.44 -1.59 32.28
C LEU A 221 -5.67 -0.87 33.63
N HIS A 222 -6.04 0.41 33.59
CA HIS A 222 -6.35 1.16 34.80
C HIS A 222 -7.55 0.60 35.56
N ASP A 223 -8.59 0.16 34.86
CA ASP A 223 -9.79 -0.41 35.47
C ASP A 223 -9.49 -1.76 36.13
N VAL A 224 -8.72 -2.62 35.47
CA VAL A 224 -8.28 -3.91 36.06
C VAL A 224 -7.40 -3.67 37.28
N VAL A 225 -6.35 -2.85 37.14
CA VAL A 225 -5.43 -2.55 38.25
C VAL A 225 -6.16 -1.86 39.40
N GLY A 226 -7.04 -0.90 39.10
CA GLY A 226 -7.82 -0.16 40.08
C GLY A 226 -8.74 -1.06 40.90
N ARG A 227 -9.44 -1.99 40.24
CA ARG A 227 -10.29 -2.98 40.93
C ARG A 227 -9.46 -3.86 41.89
N TRP A 228 -8.34 -4.40 41.43
CA TRP A 228 -7.50 -5.27 42.24
C TRP A 228 -6.88 -4.53 43.44
N LEU A 229 -6.39 -3.30 43.24
CA LEU A 229 -5.87 -2.47 44.34
C LEU A 229 -6.95 -2.17 45.39
N ALA A 230 -8.19 -1.92 44.99
CA ALA A 230 -9.28 -1.69 45.93
C ALA A 230 -9.57 -2.95 46.78
N VAL A 231 -9.64 -4.13 46.17
CA VAL A 231 -9.90 -5.40 46.87
C VAL A 231 -8.74 -5.76 47.80
N ILE A 232 -7.50 -5.60 47.35
CA ILE A 232 -6.30 -5.84 48.16
C ILE A 232 -6.26 -4.87 49.34
N SER A 233 -6.55 -3.58 49.12
CA SER A 233 -6.58 -2.58 50.19
C SER A 233 -7.61 -2.91 51.27
N LEU A 234 -8.83 -3.29 50.88
CA LEU A 234 -9.89 -3.68 51.82
C LEU A 234 -9.52 -4.94 52.62
N THR A 235 -8.90 -5.91 51.96
CA THR A 235 -8.44 -7.16 52.60
C THR A 235 -7.28 -6.90 53.56
N ALA A 236 -6.37 -5.99 53.20
CA ALA A 236 -5.25 -5.56 54.05
C ALA A 236 -5.73 -4.78 55.29
N GLU A 237 -6.74 -3.93 55.15
CA GLU A 237 -7.37 -3.22 56.27
C GLU A 237 -7.99 -4.22 57.26
N THR A 238 -8.72 -5.22 56.75
CA THR A 238 -9.29 -6.30 57.56
C THR A 238 -8.21 -7.12 58.27
N ALA A 239 -7.10 -7.44 57.58
CA ALA A 239 -5.97 -8.15 58.17
C ALA A 239 -5.31 -7.34 59.30
N SER A 240 -5.15 -6.03 59.12
CA SER A 240 -4.58 -5.12 60.12
C SER A 240 -5.46 -5.01 61.38
N GLU A 241 -6.78 -4.95 61.19
CA GLU A 241 -7.73 -4.91 62.31
C GLU A 241 -7.71 -6.21 63.12
N LEU A 242 -7.67 -7.37 62.45
CA LEU A 242 -7.55 -8.67 63.10
C LEU A 242 -6.21 -8.84 63.83
N ALA A 243 -5.11 -8.35 63.24
CA ALA A 243 -3.79 -8.39 63.85
C ALA A 243 -3.75 -7.58 65.15
N THR A 244 -4.37 -6.39 65.15
CA THR A 244 -4.46 -5.52 66.34
C THR A 244 -5.22 -6.18 67.48
N ARG A 245 -6.19 -7.06 67.17
CA ARG A 245 -7.00 -7.81 68.13
C ARG A 245 -6.38 -9.15 68.56
N GLY A 246 -5.24 -9.54 67.99
CA GLY A 246 -4.60 -10.83 68.26
C GLY A 246 -5.39 -12.04 67.72
N ASP A 247 -6.22 -11.84 66.69
CA ASP A 247 -7.02 -12.92 66.11
C ASP A 247 -6.15 -13.79 65.18
N GLU A 248 -6.20 -15.12 65.37
CA GLU A 248 -5.47 -16.10 64.56
C GLU A 248 -5.88 -16.06 63.07
N ARG A 249 -7.08 -15.55 62.76
CA ARG A 249 -7.57 -15.36 61.37
C ARG A 249 -6.72 -14.40 60.55
N THR A 250 -5.87 -13.59 61.19
CA THR A 250 -4.91 -12.69 60.52
C THR A 250 -4.07 -13.43 59.49
N ILE A 251 -3.56 -14.63 59.83
CA ILE A 251 -2.71 -15.43 58.93
C ILE A 251 -3.47 -15.83 57.66
N ALA A 252 -4.76 -16.17 57.78
CA ALA A 252 -5.60 -16.50 56.65
C ALA A 252 -5.83 -15.29 55.73
N GLN A 253 -6.03 -14.09 56.29
CA GLN A 253 -6.18 -12.86 55.51
C GLN A 253 -4.87 -12.45 54.81
N THR A 254 -3.72 -12.62 55.46
CA THR A 254 -2.43 -12.36 54.80
C THR A 254 -2.19 -13.30 53.61
N ARG A 255 -2.57 -14.58 53.72
CA ARG A 255 -2.53 -15.52 52.59
C ARG A 255 -3.50 -15.11 51.47
N ARG A 256 -4.71 -14.68 51.82
CA ARG A 256 -5.71 -14.16 50.87
C ARG A 256 -5.16 -12.99 50.05
N ILE A 257 -4.41 -12.08 50.67
CA ILE A 257 -3.75 -10.95 49.97
C ILE A 257 -2.73 -11.44 48.94
N GLN A 258 -1.94 -12.48 49.27
CA GLN A 258 -0.99 -13.08 48.33
C GLN A 258 -1.70 -13.73 47.14
N GLU A 259 -2.78 -14.48 47.40
CA GLU A 259 -3.62 -15.09 46.35
C GLU A 259 -4.21 -14.01 45.43
N LEU A 260 -4.78 -12.95 45.99
CA LEU A 260 -5.36 -11.82 45.23
C LEU A 260 -4.30 -11.07 44.40
N ALA A 261 -3.08 -10.92 44.93
CA ALA A 261 -1.98 -10.29 44.19
C ALA A 261 -1.51 -11.15 43.00
N ASP A 262 -1.46 -12.48 43.17
CA ASP A 262 -1.14 -13.41 42.09
C ASP A 262 -2.23 -13.50 41.02
N GLU A 263 -3.51 -13.43 41.42
CA GLU A 263 -4.64 -13.32 40.50
C GLU A 263 -4.59 -12.01 39.71
N ALA A 264 -4.39 -10.87 40.39
CA ALA A 264 -4.22 -9.57 39.74
C ALA A 264 -3.08 -9.56 38.72
N ARG A 265 -1.96 -10.21 39.06
CA ARG A 265 -0.80 -10.35 38.17
C ARG A 265 -1.17 -11.16 36.92
N ARG A 266 -1.87 -12.28 37.07
CA ARG A 266 -2.32 -13.12 35.94
C ARG A 266 -3.29 -12.38 35.04
N ASP A 267 -4.24 -11.64 35.61
CA ASP A 267 -5.23 -10.85 34.86
C ASP A 267 -4.59 -9.69 34.06
N VAL A 268 -3.59 -9.02 34.61
CA VAL A 268 -2.84 -8.01 33.85
C VAL A 268 -2.04 -8.66 32.72
N HIS A 269 -1.43 -9.82 32.97
CA HIS A 269 -0.72 -10.55 31.92
C HIS A 269 -1.65 -11.08 30.82
N SER A 270 -2.84 -11.56 31.16
CA SER A 270 -3.82 -12.02 30.17
C SER A 270 -4.39 -10.86 29.35
N LEU A 271 -4.64 -9.70 29.97
CA LEU A 271 -5.04 -8.48 29.25
C LEU A 271 -3.94 -8.03 28.27
N VAL A 272 -2.67 -8.05 28.68
CA VAL A 272 -1.53 -7.71 27.80
C VAL A 272 -1.33 -8.76 26.70
N ALA A 273 -1.56 -10.04 26.99
CA ALA A 273 -1.48 -11.12 26.02
C ALA A 273 -2.61 -11.03 24.97
N GLY A 274 -3.84 -10.71 25.39
CA GLY A 274 -4.97 -10.50 24.47
C GLY A 274 -4.82 -9.25 23.59
N TYR A 275 -4.11 -8.21 24.06
CA TYR A 275 -3.82 -7.01 23.26
C TYR A 275 -2.56 -7.14 22.37
N ARG A 276 -1.64 -8.05 22.72
CA ARG A 276 -0.52 -8.42 21.86
C ARG A 276 -1.01 -9.56 20.97
N GLN A 277 -1.73 -9.20 19.92
CA GLN A 277 -2.12 -10.08 18.81
C GLN A 277 -1.08 -11.20 18.65
N VAL A 278 -1.53 -12.45 18.83
CA VAL A 278 -0.65 -13.60 18.94
C VAL A 278 0.06 -13.80 17.60
N ASP A 279 1.24 -13.20 17.49
CA ASP A 279 2.06 -13.26 16.31
C ASP A 279 2.82 -14.60 16.32
N VAL A 280 2.23 -15.61 15.68
CA VAL A 280 2.82 -16.93 15.47
C VAL A 280 4.23 -16.81 14.89
N GLN A 281 4.50 -15.81 14.03
CA GLN A 281 5.83 -15.59 13.47
C GLN A 281 6.84 -15.19 14.55
N ARG A 282 6.45 -14.27 15.44
CA ARG A 282 7.27 -13.88 16.59
C ARG A 282 7.52 -15.05 17.54
N GLU A 283 6.52 -15.91 17.75
CA GLU A 283 6.68 -17.10 18.58
C GLU A 283 7.64 -18.11 17.95
N LEU A 284 7.52 -18.37 16.64
CA LEU A 284 8.45 -19.22 15.88
C LEU A 284 9.90 -18.71 15.97
N ASP A 285 10.09 -17.40 15.84
CA ASP A 285 11.42 -16.78 15.96
C ASP A 285 11.99 -16.95 17.38
N GLY A 286 11.15 -16.79 18.41
CA GLY A 286 11.51 -17.01 19.80
C GLY A 286 11.89 -18.47 20.09
N ALA A 287 11.04 -19.41 19.67
CA ALA A 287 11.28 -20.86 19.80
C ALA A 287 12.57 -21.28 19.11
N ALA A 288 12.80 -20.82 17.87
CA ALA A 288 14.03 -21.12 17.15
C ALA A 288 15.27 -20.54 17.83
N GLY A 289 15.18 -19.35 18.42
CA GLY A 289 16.27 -18.76 19.20
C GLY A 289 16.66 -19.63 20.39
N LEU A 290 15.67 -20.12 21.15
CA LEU A 290 15.91 -20.99 22.30
C LEU A 290 16.50 -22.34 21.89
N LEU A 291 15.94 -22.99 20.87
CA LEU A 291 16.40 -24.30 20.39
C LEU A 291 17.81 -24.23 19.78
N ARG A 292 18.13 -23.16 19.04
CA ARG A 292 19.51 -22.92 18.57
C ARG A 292 20.47 -22.67 19.73
N SER A 293 20.02 -22.06 20.83
CA SER A 293 20.89 -21.80 21.99
C SER A 293 21.38 -23.09 22.68
N VAL A 294 20.64 -24.19 22.56
CA VAL A 294 21.05 -25.51 23.06
C VAL A 294 21.79 -26.37 22.01
N GLY A 295 22.08 -25.79 20.83
CA GLY A 295 22.91 -26.41 19.79
C GLY A 295 22.15 -27.11 18.67
N ALA A 296 20.82 -27.00 18.60
CA ALA A 296 20.03 -27.62 17.55
C ALA A 296 20.03 -26.80 16.24
N GLU A 297 20.06 -27.50 15.11
CA GLU A 297 19.74 -26.90 13.81
C GLU A 297 18.21 -26.82 13.65
N VAL A 298 17.69 -25.60 13.45
CA VAL A 298 16.24 -25.34 13.40
C VAL A 298 15.80 -24.84 12.03
N SER A 299 14.97 -25.62 11.36
CA SER A 299 14.30 -25.28 10.10
C SER A 299 12.84 -24.91 10.36
N ILE A 300 12.43 -23.73 9.88
CA ILE A 300 11.04 -23.27 9.95
C ILE A 300 10.51 -23.14 8.52
N SER A 301 9.34 -23.70 8.26
CA SER A 301 8.60 -23.51 7.02
C SER A 301 7.18 -23.03 7.34
N VAL A 302 6.79 -21.89 6.79
CA VAL A 302 5.45 -21.32 6.94
C VAL A 302 4.79 -21.25 5.56
N ARG A 303 3.60 -21.83 5.41
CA ARG A 303 2.82 -21.86 4.17
C ARG A 303 1.39 -21.40 4.47
N GLY A 304 0.82 -20.62 3.55
CA GLY A 304 -0.56 -20.12 3.68
C GLY A 304 -0.75 -19.04 4.75
N THR A 305 -2.01 -18.70 5.00
CA THR A 305 -2.47 -17.72 6.00
C THR A 305 -3.51 -18.38 6.88
N TYR A 306 -3.35 -18.31 8.20
CA TYR A 306 -4.26 -18.85 9.21
C TYR A 306 -5.17 -17.75 9.77
N GLY A 307 -6.33 -18.13 10.34
CA GLY A 307 -7.25 -17.19 10.99
C GLY A 307 -6.73 -16.69 12.34
N ASP A 308 -7.28 -15.57 12.83
CA ASP A 308 -6.88 -14.98 14.12
C ASP A 308 -7.14 -15.95 15.30
N ASP A 309 -8.25 -16.69 15.28
CA ASP A 309 -8.60 -17.68 16.31
C ASP A 309 -7.65 -18.91 16.29
N ASP A 310 -7.12 -19.25 15.12
CA ASP A 310 -6.19 -20.37 14.93
C ASP A 310 -4.79 -20.03 15.42
N ALA A 311 -4.42 -18.74 15.37
CA ALA A 311 -3.11 -18.23 15.77
C ALA A 311 -2.80 -18.47 17.25
N GLU A 312 -3.81 -18.34 18.13
CA GLU A 312 -3.65 -18.63 19.55
C GLU A 312 -3.30 -20.09 19.81
N LEU A 313 -3.99 -21.00 19.10
CA LEU A 313 -3.79 -22.44 19.28
C LEU A 313 -2.44 -22.89 18.72
N PHE A 314 -2.02 -22.33 17.57
CA PHE A 314 -0.69 -22.57 17.02
C PHE A 314 0.43 -22.07 17.95
N THR A 315 0.32 -20.85 18.48
CA THR A 315 1.33 -20.34 19.43
C THR A 315 1.42 -21.18 20.69
N ALA A 316 0.27 -21.59 21.26
CA ALA A 316 0.29 -22.44 22.44
C ALA A 316 0.92 -23.82 22.15
N ALA A 317 0.69 -24.37 20.94
CA ALA A 317 1.31 -25.61 20.52
C ALA A 317 2.82 -25.49 20.28
N ILE A 318 3.29 -24.38 19.70
CA ILE A 318 4.72 -24.09 19.53
C ILE A 318 5.42 -23.96 20.88
N GLN A 319 4.81 -23.27 21.85
CA GLN A 319 5.35 -23.12 23.21
C GLN A 319 5.48 -24.46 23.94
N GLU A 320 4.42 -25.26 23.89
CA GLU A 320 4.39 -26.57 24.53
C GLU A 320 5.40 -27.53 23.87
N ALA A 321 5.46 -27.56 22.54
CA ALA A 321 6.43 -28.38 21.81
C ALA A 321 7.87 -27.96 22.13
N THR A 322 8.17 -26.67 22.13
CA THR A 322 9.51 -26.14 22.46
C THR A 322 9.90 -26.51 23.90
N THR A 323 8.98 -26.35 24.85
CA THR A 323 9.22 -26.72 26.25
C THR A 323 9.47 -28.21 26.40
N ASN A 324 8.71 -29.05 25.72
CA ASN A 324 8.89 -30.51 25.75
C ASN A 324 10.23 -30.93 25.15
N ILE A 325 10.62 -30.34 24.02
CA ILE A 325 11.93 -30.59 23.41
C ILE A 325 13.06 -30.23 24.38
N LEU A 326 13.00 -29.04 24.99
CA LEU A 326 14.05 -28.57 25.92
C LEU A 326 14.13 -29.40 27.20
N ARG A 327 13.03 -30.04 27.63
CA ARG A 327 12.99 -30.85 28.85
C ARG A 327 13.34 -32.31 28.64
N HIS A 328 12.95 -32.88 27.50
CA HIS A 328 12.92 -34.32 27.29
C HIS A 328 13.77 -34.79 26.10
N ALA A 329 14.43 -33.89 25.39
CA ALA A 329 15.33 -34.22 24.29
C ALA A 329 16.66 -33.46 24.37
N ALA A 330 17.68 -34.02 23.74
CA ALA A 330 18.92 -33.35 23.39
C ALA A 330 18.98 -33.20 21.85
N PRO A 331 18.21 -32.27 21.27
CA PRO A 331 17.99 -32.21 19.83
C PRO A 331 19.25 -31.76 19.08
N THR A 332 19.56 -32.46 17.99
CA THR A 332 20.49 -31.98 16.97
C THR A 332 19.76 -31.28 15.82
N ARG A 333 18.52 -31.67 15.55
CA ARG A 333 17.70 -31.12 14.46
C ARG A 333 16.24 -30.96 14.89
N VAL A 334 15.67 -29.81 14.60
CA VAL A 334 14.24 -29.51 14.82
C VAL A 334 13.63 -28.93 13.55
N ASP A 335 12.56 -29.55 13.06
CA ASP A 335 11.77 -29.11 11.93
C ASP A 335 10.40 -28.61 12.42
N ILE A 336 10.08 -27.35 12.14
CA ILE A 336 8.77 -26.75 12.42
C ILE A 336 8.11 -26.36 11.10
N ALA A 337 6.96 -26.96 10.81
CA ALA A 337 6.15 -26.65 9.65
C ALA A 337 4.78 -26.13 10.08
N VAL A 338 4.44 -24.94 9.61
CA VAL A 338 3.12 -24.32 9.82
C VAL A 338 2.46 -24.15 8.47
N ASP A 339 1.24 -24.66 8.33
CA ASP A 339 0.35 -24.41 7.21
C ASP A 339 -0.95 -23.76 7.72
N HIS A 340 -1.81 -23.30 6.82
CA HIS A 340 -3.11 -22.68 7.13
C HIS A 340 -4.04 -23.51 8.03
N ARG A 341 -3.79 -24.81 8.21
CA ARG A 341 -4.61 -25.74 9.02
C ARG A 341 -3.80 -26.67 9.90
N CYS A 342 -2.49 -26.73 9.75
CA CYS A 342 -1.70 -27.76 10.39
C CYS A 342 -0.38 -27.19 10.91
N LEU A 343 -0.02 -27.58 12.13
CA LEU A 343 1.30 -27.36 12.71
C LEU A 343 1.93 -28.72 12.96
N ILE A 344 3.14 -28.91 12.45
CA ILE A 344 3.95 -30.10 12.67
C ILE A 344 5.28 -29.66 13.27
N VAL A 345 5.62 -30.20 14.42
CA VAL A 345 6.92 -30.04 15.07
C VAL A 345 7.57 -31.42 15.17
N THR A 346 8.78 -31.55 14.64
CA THR A 346 9.56 -32.79 14.68
C THR A 346 10.95 -32.51 15.21
N ASN A 347 11.43 -33.32 16.15
CA ASN A 347 12.81 -33.27 16.61
C ASN A 347 13.43 -34.66 16.73
N ASP A 348 14.75 -34.72 16.76
CA ASP A 348 15.54 -35.89 17.14
C ASP A 348 16.06 -35.79 18.58
N GLY A 349 16.79 -36.81 19.04
CA GLY A 349 17.50 -36.79 20.32
C GLY A 349 16.61 -37.01 21.55
N VAL A 350 15.51 -37.77 21.41
CA VAL A 350 14.64 -38.12 22.55
C VAL A 350 15.45 -38.91 23.58
N LEU A 351 15.48 -38.44 24.82
CA LEU A 351 16.22 -39.10 25.90
C LEU A 351 15.49 -40.40 26.30
N GLU A 352 16.18 -41.55 26.27
CA GLU A 352 15.61 -42.90 26.43
C GLU A 352 15.02 -43.23 27.83
N GLU A 353 14.88 -42.27 28.74
CA GLU A 353 14.33 -42.52 30.09
C GLU A 353 12.79 -42.70 30.15
N GLY A 354 12.16 -43.16 29.08
CA GLY A 354 10.73 -43.48 29.08
C GLY A 354 10.38 -44.64 28.17
N THR A 355 10.26 -45.85 28.74
CA THR A 355 9.57 -46.96 28.07
C THR A 355 8.13 -46.55 27.71
N PRO A 356 7.51 -47.15 26.66
CA PRO A 356 6.19 -46.72 26.17
C PRO A 356 5.08 -46.76 27.21
N GLU A 357 5.24 -47.59 28.25
CA GLU A 357 4.30 -47.74 29.37
C GLU A 357 4.53 -46.73 30.49
N ALA A 358 5.75 -46.16 30.63
CA ALA A 358 6.05 -45.11 31.61
C ALA A 358 5.60 -43.70 31.15
N MET A 359 5.43 -43.50 29.84
CA MET A 359 4.99 -42.22 29.27
C MET A 359 3.48 -41.93 29.50
N GLN A 360 2.68 -42.95 29.84
CA GLN A 360 1.27 -42.76 30.25
C GLN A 360 1.16 -42.22 31.69
N SER A 361 2.26 -42.21 32.45
CA SER A 361 2.31 -41.76 33.84
C SER A 361 3.54 -40.90 34.14
N ILE A 362 3.89 -39.97 33.24
CA ILE A 362 4.81 -38.89 33.59
C ILE A 362 3.97 -37.76 34.18
N ASP A 363 4.31 -37.41 35.42
CA ASP A 363 3.70 -36.41 36.31
C ASP A 363 3.87 -34.95 35.81
N GLY A 364 3.73 -34.74 34.50
CA GLY A 364 3.83 -33.47 33.77
C GLY A 364 2.83 -33.32 32.61
N GLY A 365 1.94 -34.31 32.39
CA GLY A 365 1.07 -34.41 31.21
C GLY A 365 -0.06 -33.38 31.06
N HIS A 366 -0.13 -32.31 31.86
CA HIS A 366 -1.24 -31.35 31.78
C HIS A 366 -1.16 -30.45 30.53
N GLY A 367 0.04 -30.16 30.03
CA GLY A 367 0.24 -29.26 28.89
C GLY A 367 -0.30 -29.84 27.57
N LEU A 368 0.18 -31.02 27.18
CA LEU A 368 -0.30 -31.72 25.97
C LEU A 368 -1.76 -32.17 26.07
N ILE A 369 -2.23 -32.59 27.25
CA ILE A 369 -3.64 -32.96 27.46
C ILE A 369 -4.54 -31.72 27.32
N GLY A 370 -4.20 -30.61 27.98
CA GLY A 370 -4.96 -29.37 27.86
C GLY A 370 -4.89 -28.76 26.46
N LEU A 371 -3.77 -28.92 25.74
CA LEU A 371 -3.67 -28.55 24.34
C LEU A 371 -4.56 -29.43 23.44
N ALA A 372 -4.61 -30.74 23.69
CA ALA A 372 -5.49 -31.67 22.96
C ALA A 372 -6.97 -31.39 23.22
N GLU A 373 -7.36 -31.03 24.45
CA GLU A 373 -8.71 -30.62 24.80
C GLU A 373 -9.12 -29.33 24.08
N ARG A 374 -8.25 -28.32 24.08
CA ARG A 374 -8.48 -27.06 23.34
C ARG A 374 -8.57 -27.29 21.84
N ALA A 375 -7.71 -28.14 21.28
CA ALA A 375 -7.78 -28.52 19.86
C ALA A 375 -9.11 -29.19 19.50
N ARG A 376 -9.60 -30.12 20.34
CA ARG A 376 -10.91 -30.75 20.15
C ARG A 376 -12.06 -29.76 20.29
N ALA A 377 -11.97 -28.80 21.21
CA ALA A 377 -12.97 -27.74 21.37
C ALA A 377 -13.07 -26.85 20.12
N ALA A 378 -11.95 -26.61 19.44
CA ALA A 378 -11.88 -25.94 18.13
C ALA A 378 -12.25 -26.85 16.94
N GLY A 379 -12.66 -28.10 17.19
CA GLY A 379 -13.02 -29.08 16.17
C GLY A 379 -11.83 -29.77 15.48
N GLY A 380 -10.60 -29.45 15.88
CA GLY A 380 -9.36 -30.04 15.39
C GLY A 380 -8.91 -31.28 16.18
N SER A 381 -7.67 -31.70 15.93
CA SER A 381 -7.04 -32.83 16.62
C SER A 381 -5.56 -32.56 16.90
N LEU A 382 -5.07 -33.04 18.04
CA LEU A 382 -3.65 -33.04 18.38
C LEU A 382 -3.21 -34.49 18.52
N VAL A 383 -2.13 -34.86 17.83
CA VAL A 383 -1.48 -36.17 17.91
C VAL A 383 -0.01 -35.96 18.23
N HIS A 384 0.53 -36.76 19.13
CA HIS A 384 1.96 -36.80 19.39
C HIS A 384 2.43 -38.25 19.54
N TYR A 385 3.63 -38.54 19.07
CA TYR A 385 4.23 -39.88 19.17
C TYR A 385 5.75 -39.81 19.06
N CYS A 386 6.42 -40.84 19.57
CA CYS A 386 7.84 -41.07 19.36
C CYS A 386 8.04 -42.19 18.34
N GLN A 387 8.94 -41.99 17.38
CA GLN A 387 9.38 -43.00 16.43
C GLN A 387 10.90 -43.13 16.51
N GLY A 388 11.36 -44.15 17.26
CA GLY A 388 12.79 -44.32 17.57
C GLY A 388 13.31 -43.12 18.36
N ASN A 389 14.32 -42.44 17.83
CA ASN A 389 14.93 -41.25 18.43
C ASN A 389 14.24 -39.93 18.04
N SER A 390 13.07 -39.98 17.40
CA SER A 390 12.36 -38.78 16.95
C SER A 390 11.02 -38.61 17.66
N PHE A 391 10.71 -37.38 18.07
CA PHE A 391 9.40 -36.99 18.58
C PHE A 391 8.68 -36.13 17.53
N VAL A 392 7.40 -36.41 17.33
CA VAL A 392 6.52 -35.70 16.40
C VAL A 392 5.29 -35.21 17.16
N LEU A 393 4.99 -33.92 17.02
CA LEU A 393 3.74 -33.30 17.45
C LEU A 393 3.04 -32.71 16.23
N GLN A 394 1.79 -33.10 16.03
CA GLN A 394 0.96 -32.65 14.92
C GLN A 394 -0.37 -32.12 15.46
N LEU A 395 -0.65 -30.85 15.17
CA LEU A 395 -1.92 -30.19 15.41
C LEU A 395 -2.61 -29.97 14.07
N ASP A 396 -3.86 -30.39 13.94
CA ASP A 396 -4.68 -30.25 12.73
C ASP A 396 -6.00 -29.56 13.09
N LEU A 397 -6.40 -28.56 12.31
CA LEU A 397 -7.60 -27.73 12.51
C LEU A 397 -8.67 -28.11 11.49
N LYS A 398 -9.95 -28.08 11.89
CA LYS A 398 -11.03 -28.43 10.98
C LYS A 398 -11.23 -27.34 9.94
N GLY A 399 -11.19 -27.72 8.66
CA GLY A 399 -11.66 -26.84 7.60
C GLY A 399 -13.16 -26.57 7.72
N THR A 400 -13.56 -25.30 7.78
CA THR A 400 -14.89 -24.89 7.36
C THR A 400 -15.07 -25.31 5.90
N SER A 401 -15.89 -26.34 5.69
CA SER A 401 -16.38 -26.77 4.37
C SER A 401 -17.47 -25.84 3.88
#